data_AF-A0AAV6RNB9-F1
#
_entry.id   AF-A0AAV6RNB9-F1
#
_cell.length_a   1.000
_cell.length_b   1.000
_cell.length_c   1.000
_cell.angle_alpha   90.00
_cell.angle_beta   90.00
_cell.angle_gamma   90.00
#
_symmetry.space_group_name_H-M   'P 1'
#
loop_
_entity.id
_entity.type
_entity.pdbx_description
1 polymer ?
#
loop_
_entity_poly.entity_id
_entity_poly.type
_entity_poly.pdbx_seq_one_letter_code
_entity_poly.pdbx_strand_id
1 'polypeptide(L)'
;MFRGEIFAYPLYLQKQLASQTVQFFCSDVVCKYWPYLQRVVDHCPELEDLLNMRPFLSIMHAKAHSWMCELKWGGRNQEGAGTTIGEEVEQVNSFLSRAAICSKYMSKAVRTDMLTIQASGWNKRKAENLDRTLAIRYIKTVQRITEATKDLEKLTAELSIQQDIVQQWVSDVQQWTSGATTQNDLQRTIEGLYLGIKQRKFQLYRQSGGNKRRHQLRKKIALEKKALEVAINDHNTTVGEVGKLPPPNELLAVDNYSWPWECHGDMERKKNVFDKVMLLARLKEEEVIVVREVKQHMEYMRSVAGLIKELTFQLTEDTNGKCFTKQQPTTSPPMQPTTSPPMQPTIQLNTSPSIPTIQPTTSPPDAAHHQSPRMQPTQSS
;
A
#
# COMPACT_ATOMS: atom_id res chain seq x y z
N MET A 1 15.73 -10.06 -9.22
CA MET A 1 14.69 -9.28 -9.94
C MET A 1 15.40 -8.37 -10.93
N PHE A 2 15.30 -8.65 -12.23
CA PHE A 2 16.01 -7.92 -13.31
C PHE A 2 15.08 -7.04 -14.17
N ARG A 3 13.79 -6.95 -13.83
CA ARG A 3 12.83 -6.03 -14.43
C ARG A 3 12.19 -5.24 -13.28
N GLY A 4 12.04 -3.93 -13.46
CA GLY A 4 11.25 -3.11 -12.54
C GLY A 4 9.79 -3.57 -12.51
N GLU A 5 8.96 -2.91 -11.70
CA GLU A 5 7.52 -3.22 -11.70
C GLU A 5 6.94 -3.07 -13.10
N ILE A 6 6.29 -4.13 -13.57
CA ILE A 6 5.58 -4.15 -14.84
C ILE A 6 4.14 -3.76 -14.51
N PHE A 7 3.54 -2.82 -15.25
CA PHE A 7 2.16 -2.37 -15.03
C PHE A 7 1.09 -3.47 -15.17
N ALA A 8 1.46 -4.64 -15.69
CA ALA A 8 0.62 -5.83 -15.68
C ALA A 8 0.24 -6.29 -14.25
N TYR A 9 1.13 -6.13 -13.26
CA TYR A 9 0.83 -6.50 -11.87
C TYR A 9 -0.24 -5.60 -11.23
N PRO A 10 -0.09 -4.25 -11.19
CA PRO A 10 -1.14 -3.39 -10.67
C PRO A 10 -2.44 -3.53 -11.46
N LEU A 11 -2.39 -3.73 -12.78
CA LEU A 11 -3.59 -4.00 -13.59
C LEU A 11 -4.33 -5.27 -13.15
N TYR A 12 -3.61 -6.37 -12.97
CA TYR A 12 -4.20 -7.62 -12.47
C TYR A 12 -4.85 -7.43 -11.09
N LEU A 13 -4.16 -6.74 -10.17
CA LEU A 13 -4.66 -6.48 -8.82
C LEU A 13 -5.90 -5.58 -8.84
N GLN A 14 -5.89 -4.51 -9.63
CA GLN A 14 -7.02 -3.61 -9.76
C GLN A 14 -8.25 -4.33 -10.33
N LYS A 15 -8.06 -5.23 -11.31
CA LYS A 15 -9.15 -6.05 -11.85
C LYS A 15 -9.78 -6.99 -10.81
N GLN A 16 -8.96 -7.56 -9.91
CA GLN A 16 -9.48 -8.36 -8.79
C GLN A 16 -10.30 -7.49 -7.81
N LEU A 17 -9.82 -6.28 -7.53
CA LEU A 17 -10.49 -5.33 -6.64
C LEU A 17 -11.75 -4.71 -7.23
N ALA A 18 -11.86 -4.59 -8.56
CA ALA A 18 -13.02 -4.04 -9.25
C ALA A 18 -14.32 -4.84 -8.98
N SER A 19 -14.20 -6.11 -8.60
CA SER A 19 -15.34 -6.93 -8.15
C SER A 19 -15.95 -6.48 -6.82
N GLN A 20 -15.27 -5.57 -6.11
CA GLN A 20 -15.69 -5.03 -4.82
C GLN A 20 -16.00 -3.53 -4.96
N THR A 21 -16.77 -2.98 -4.02
CA THR A 21 -17.04 -1.53 -3.95
C THR A 21 -15.83 -0.79 -3.37
N VAL A 22 -14.80 -0.58 -4.20
CA VAL A 22 -13.55 0.07 -3.82
C VAL A 22 -13.52 1.51 -4.33
N GLN A 23 -13.23 2.46 -3.43
CA GLN A 23 -13.17 3.88 -3.78
C GLN A 23 -11.78 4.32 -4.26
N PHE A 24 -10.71 3.75 -3.70
CA PHE A 24 -9.33 4.17 -3.96
C PHE A 24 -8.45 2.99 -4.35
N PHE A 25 -7.59 3.19 -5.34
CA PHE A 25 -6.53 2.26 -5.73
C PHE A 25 -5.17 2.82 -5.31
N CYS A 26 -4.57 2.23 -4.27
CA CYS A 26 -3.28 2.67 -3.74
C CYS A 26 -2.09 2.01 -4.45
N SER A 27 -1.12 2.80 -4.93
CA SER A 27 0.15 2.30 -5.45
C SER A 27 1.23 3.39 -5.46
N ASP A 28 2.48 3.00 -5.17
CA ASP A 28 3.66 3.89 -5.20
C ASP A 28 3.95 4.47 -6.59
N VAL A 29 3.52 3.77 -7.63
CA VAL A 29 3.71 4.18 -9.02
C VAL A 29 2.42 4.63 -9.68
N VAL A 30 1.37 4.93 -8.89
CA VAL A 30 0.04 5.30 -9.41
C VAL A 30 0.11 6.49 -10.36
N CYS A 31 1.01 7.45 -10.12
CA CYS A 31 1.18 8.63 -10.98
C CYS A 31 1.64 8.31 -12.40
N LYS A 32 2.29 7.17 -12.61
CA LYS A 32 2.70 6.66 -13.94
C LYS A 32 1.72 5.62 -14.47
N TYR A 33 1.20 4.78 -13.56
CA TYR A 33 0.27 3.72 -13.89
C TYR A 33 -1.09 4.27 -14.34
N TRP A 34 -1.64 5.29 -13.68
CA TRP A 34 -2.97 5.81 -14.00
C TRP A 34 -3.07 6.43 -15.39
N PRO A 35 -2.13 7.31 -15.83
CA PRO A 35 -2.12 7.80 -17.20
C PRO A 35 -1.90 6.68 -18.23
N TYR A 36 -1.16 5.63 -17.87
CA TYR A 36 -1.03 4.44 -18.71
C TYR A 36 -2.36 3.70 -18.83
N LEU A 37 -3.07 3.47 -17.73
CA LEU A 37 -4.38 2.82 -17.71
C LEU A 37 -5.40 3.58 -18.57
N GLN A 38 -5.44 4.90 -18.49
CA GLN A 38 -6.29 5.73 -19.34
C GLN A 38 -6.07 5.45 -20.84
N ARG A 39 -4.80 5.42 -21.28
CA ARG A 39 -4.46 5.08 -22.68
C ARG A 39 -4.79 3.64 -23.05
N VAL A 40 -4.71 2.71 -22.10
CA VAL A 40 -5.09 1.31 -22.33
C VAL A 40 -6.60 1.21 -22.52
N VAL A 41 -7.39 1.89 -21.70
CA VAL A 41 -8.85 1.92 -21.81
C VAL A 41 -9.30 2.47 -23.17
N ASP A 42 -8.60 3.47 -23.72
CA ASP A 42 -8.88 3.99 -25.07
C ASP A 42 -8.82 2.89 -26.16
N HIS A 43 -7.98 1.86 -25.96
CA HIS A 43 -7.83 0.73 -26.89
C HIS A 43 -8.60 -0.53 -26.45
N CYS A 44 -8.92 -0.63 -25.16
CA CYS A 44 -9.58 -1.76 -24.51
C CYS A 44 -10.73 -1.24 -23.61
N PRO A 45 -11.89 -0.90 -24.19
CA PRO A 45 -13.03 -0.35 -23.45
C PRO A 45 -13.57 -1.28 -22.36
N GLU A 46 -13.31 -2.59 -22.45
CA GLU A 46 -13.69 -3.57 -21.43
C GLU A 46 -13.02 -3.36 -20.07
N LEU A 47 -12.04 -2.43 -19.98
CA LEU A 47 -11.34 -2.06 -18.75
C LEU A 47 -11.76 -0.68 -18.22
N GLU A 48 -12.78 -0.04 -18.82
CA GLU A 48 -13.25 1.29 -18.41
C GLU A 48 -13.73 1.30 -16.95
N ASP A 49 -14.29 0.20 -16.48
CA ASP A 49 -14.74 0.00 -15.10
C ASP A 49 -13.62 0.21 -14.06
N LEU A 50 -12.36 -0.04 -14.45
CA LEU A 50 -11.21 0.18 -13.58
C LEU A 50 -10.99 1.66 -13.26
N LEU A 51 -11.42 2.57 -14.14
CA LEU A 51 -11.30 4.02 -13.94
C LEU A 51 -12.34 4.59 -12.95
N ASN A 52 -13.30 3.78 -12.50
CA ASN A 52 -14.26 4.20 -11.47
C ASN A 52 -13.59 4.40 -10.09
N MET A 53 -12.48 3.70 -9.84
CA MET A 53 -11.66 3.92 -8.65
C MET A 53 -10.89 5.24 -8.75
N ARG A 54 -10.53 5.83 -7.60
CA ARG A 54 -9.64 7.00 -7.56
C ARG A 54 -8.19 6.56 -7.35
N PRO A 55 -7.24 7.10 -8.12
CA PRO A 55 -5.81 6.80 -7.95
C PRO A 55 -5.28 7.39 -6.65
N PHE A 56 -4.62 6.60 -5.81
CA PHE A 56 -4.10 7.03 -4.52
C PHE A 56 -2.60 6.76 -4.43
N LEU A 57 -1.79 7.81 -4.27
CA LEU A 57 -0.36 7.67 -4.01
C LEU A 57 -0.16 7.61 -2.49
N SER A 58 0.52 6.56 -2.02
CA SER A 58 0.84 6.38 -0.59
C SER A 58 1.42 7.67 -0.01
N ILE A 59 0.97 8.03 1.20
CA ILE A 59 1.42 9.25 1.89
C ILE A 59 2.93 9.25 2.11
N MET A 60 3.52 8.09 2.42
CA MET A 60 4.96 8.00 2.71
C MET A 60 5.77 8.06 1.41
N HIS A 61 5.33 7.36 0.36
CA HIS A 61 6.01 7.39 -0.94
C HIS A 61 5.80 8.71 -1.68
N ALA A 62 4.67 9.40 -1.51
CA ALA A 62 4.40 10.68 -2.15
C ALA A 62 5.47 11.74 -1.86
N LYS A 63 6.09 11.71 -0.67
CA LYS A 63 7.19 12.62 -0.30
C LYS A 63 8.48 12.39 -1.08
N ALA A 64 8.64 11.22 -1.71
CA ALA A 64 9.76 10.92 -2.60
C ALA A 64 9.48 11.34 -4.06
N HIS A 65 8.29 11.86 -4.35
CA HIS A 65 7.90 12.35 -5.67
C HIS A 65 8.01 13.88 -5.72
N SER A 66 7.89 14.45 -6.92
CA SER A 66 7.78 15.90 -7.08
C SER A 66 6.56 16.44 -6.35
N TRP A 67 6.60 17.72 -5.95
CA TRP A 67 5.47 18.34 -5.25
C TRP A 67 4.20 18.32 -6.08
N MET A 68 4.30 18.48 -7.41
CA MET A 68 3.17 18.34 -8.31
C MET A 68 2.53 16.96 -8.24
N CYS A 69 3.36 15.92 -8.18
CA CYS A 69 2.90 14.55 -8.07
C CYS A 69 2.27 14.29 -6.69
N GLU A 70 2.89 14.78 -5.61
CA GLU A 70 2.33 14.73 -4.26
C GLU A 70 0.97 15.43 -4.21
N LEU A 71 0.87 16.64 -4.75
CA LEU A 71 -0.34 17.45 -4.71
C LEU A 71 -1.48 16.79 -5.49
N LYS A 72 -1.20 16.30 -6.70
CA LYS A 72 -2.21 15.69 -7.59
C LYS A 72 -2.65 14.30 -7.16
N TRP A 73 -1.71 13.44 -6.77
CA TRP A 73 -1.99 12.01 -6.54
C TRP A 73 -1.94 11.61 -5.07
N GLY A 74 -1.35 12.44 -4.20
CA GLY A 74 -1.16 12.14 -2.78
C GLY A 74 -2.47 11.90 -2.06
N GLY A 75 -2.57 10.77 -1.36
CA GLY A 75 -3.79 10.37 -0.66
C GLY A 75 -4.31 11.38 0.36
N ARG A 76 -3.41 12.14 1.00
CA ARG A 76 -3.77 13.19 1.96
C ARG A 76 -4.64 14.30 1.35
N ASN A 77 -4.49 14.54 0.05
CA ASN A 77 -5.21 15.63 -0.64
C ASN A 77 -6.56 15.18 -1.18
N GLN A 78 -6.88 13.88 -1.09
CA GLN A 78 -8.11 13.32 -1.63
C GLN A 78 -9.20 13.19 -0.56
N GLU A 79 -10.36 13.76 -0.86
CA GLU A 79 -11.53 13.67 0.00
C GLU A 79 -12.05 12.24 0.12
N GLY A 80 -12.34 11.82 1.36
CA GLY A 80 -12.81 10.46 1.67
C GLY A 80 -11.68 9.48 2.00
N ALA A 81 -10.41 9.88 1.85
CA ALA A 81 -9.26 9.08 2.25
C ALA A 81 -9.11 8.92 3.78
N GLY A 82 -9.67 9.87 4.56
CA GLY A 82 -9.40 9.96 5.99
C GLY A 82 -7.89 9.99 6.27
N THR A 83 -7.44 9.22 7.26
CA THR A 83 -6.01 9.07 7.60
C THR A 83 -5.34 7.86 6.97
N THR A 84 -5.95 7.26 5.94
CA THR A 84 -5.37 6.12 5.22
C THR A 84 -3.99 6.48 4.70
N ILE A 85 -3.02 5.58 4.92
CA ILE A 85 -1.62 5.83 4.57
C ILE A 85 -1.31 5.25 3.19
N GLY A 86 -1.90 4.09 2.86
CA GLY A 86 -1.59 3.37 1.63
C GLY A 86 -0.37 2.44 1.76
N GLU A 87 -0.08 1.99 2.98
CA GLU A 87 1.10 1.17 3.35
C GLU A 87 0.68 -0.18 3.97
N GLU A 88 -0.55 -0.61 3.71
CA GLU A 88 -1.14 -1.77 4.37
C GLU A 88 -0.45 -3.07 3.93
N VAL A 89 -0.01 -3.13 2.67
CA VAL A 89 0.74 -4.26 2.11
C VAL A 89 2.12 -4.37 2.78
N GLU A 90 2.79 -3.24 3.00
CA GLU A 90 4.10 -3.12 3.62
C GLU A 90 4.05 -3.53 5.09
N GLN A 91 2.96 -3.20 5.79
CA GLN A 91 2.72 -3.67 7.16
C GLN A 91 2.59 -5.20 7.22
N VAL A 92 1.82 -5.80 6.30
CA VAL A 92 1.68 -7.27 6.22
C VAL A 92 3.02 -7.91 5.87
N ASN A 93 3.75 -7.36 4.90
CA ASN A 93 5.08 -7.82 4.52
C ASN A 93 6.05 -7.73 5.70
N SER A 94 6.03 -6.64 6.46
CA SER A 94 6.86 -6.48 7.65
C SER A 94 6.53 -7.54 8.70
N PHE A 95 5.26 -7.86 8.90
CA PHE A 95 4.86 -8.92 9.83
C PHE A 95 5.34 -10.30 9.36
N LEU A 96 5.05 -10.65 8.10
CA LEU A 96 5.39 -11.96 7.53
C LEU A 96 6.90 -12.14 7.32
N SER A 97 7.68 -11.05 7.19
CA SER A 97 9.13 -11.14 7.05
C SER A 97 9.79 -11.87 8.22
N ARG A 98 9.18 -11.83 9.42
CA ARG A 98 9.62 -12.59 10.59
C ARG A 98 9.58 -14.11 10.37
N ALA A 99 8.65 -14.59 9.55
CA ALA A 99 8.55 -15.99 9.17
C ALA A 99 9.73 -16.46 8.31
N ALA A 100 10.42 -15.54 7.62
CA ALA A 100 11.50 -15.88 6.71
C ALA A 100 12.66 -16.57 7.43
N ILE A 101 12.93 -16.18 8.68
CA ILE A 101 14.03 -16.76 9.49
C ILE A 101 13.73 -18.22 9.83
N CYS A 102 12.54 -18.51 10.36
CA CYS A 102 12.18 -19.88 10.76
C CYS A 102 11.82 -20.78 9.57
N SER A 103 11.42 -20.20 8.42
CA SER A 103 11.04 -20.97 7.23
C SER A 103 12.15 -21.19 6.20
N LYS A 104 13.37 -20.71 6.47
CA LYS A 104 14.50 -20.80 5.53
C LYS A 104 14.79 -22.24 5.09
N TYR A 105 14.81 -23.17 6.04
CA TYR A 105 15.14 -24.58 5.80
C TYR A 105 13.92 -25.50 5.62
N MET A 106 12.71 -24.92 5.63
CA MET A 106 11.47 -25.68 5.40
C MET A 106 11.34 -26.10 3.94
N SER A 107 10.66 -27.22 3.69
CA SER A 107 10.20 -27.58 2.35
C SER A 107 9.19 -26.55 1.83
N LYS A 108 8.95 -26.52 0.52
CA LYS A 108 7.99 -25.58 -0.10
C LYS A 108 6.58 -25.73 0.50
N ALA A 109 6.12 -26.97 0.72
CA ALA A 109 4.82 -27.26 1.30
C ALA A 109 4.74 -26.69 2.73
N VAL A 110 5.67 -27.07 3.60
CA VAL A 110 5.69 -26.63 5.01
C VAL A 110 5.82 -25.11 5.12
N ARG A 111 6.59 -24.46 4.24
CA ARG A 111 6.68 -22.99 4.19
C ARG A 111 5.33 -22.36 3.83
N THR A 112 4.60 -22.93 2.88
CA THR A 112 3.29 -22.42 2.46
C THR A 112 2.29 -22.53 3.60
N ASP A 113 2.27 -23.66 4.31
CA ASP A 113 1.40 -23.87 5.47
C ASP A 113 1.74 -22.88 6.59
N MET A 114 3.02 -22.71 6.90
CA MET A 114 3.47 -21.76 7.92
C MET A 114 3.03 -20.32 7.61
N LEU A 115 3.22 -19.86 6.37
CA LEU A 115 2.79 -18.51 5.95
C LEU A 115 1.26 -18.37 6.05
N THR A 116 0.52 -19.41 5.65
CA THR A 116 -0.95 -19.43 5.72
C THR A 116 -1.45 -19.35 7.15
N ILE A 117 -0.85 -20.11 8.07
CA ILE A 117 -1.18 -20.09 9.50
C ILE A 117 -0.88 -18.70 10.08
N GLN A 118 0.26 -18.10 9.74
CA GLN A 118 0.60 -16.76 10.25
C GLN A 118 -0.33 -15.67 9.73
N ALA A 119 -0.68 -15.70 8.43
CA ALA A 119 -1.64 -14.77 7.84
C ALA A 119 -3.04 -14.94 8.46
N SER A 120 -3.49 -16.18 8.64
CA SER A 120 -4.77 -16.49 9.29
C SER A 120 -4.80 -16.01 10.74
N GLY A 121 -3.72 -16.25 11.49
CA GLY A 121 -3.57 -15.77 12.86
C GLY A 121 -3.52 -14.25 12.97
N TRP A 122 -2.95 -13.56 11.98
CA TRP A 122 -2.99 -12.10 11.90
C TRP A 122 -4.41 -11.57 11.70
N ASN A 123 -5.17 -12.17 10.78
CA ASN A 123 -6.58 -11.81 10.55
C ASN A 123 -7.44 -12.08 11.78
N LYS A 124 -7.24 -13.23 12.44
CA LYS A 124 -7.92 -13.57 13.69
C LYS A 124 -7.66 -12.51 14.78
N ARG A 125 -6.39 -12.16 15.01
CA ARG A 125 -6.03 -11.10 15.99
C ARG A 125 -6.64 -9.75 15.63
N LYS A 126 -6.71 -9.40 14.34
CA LYS A 126 -7.38 -8.16 13.89
C LYS A 126 -8.86 -8.16 14.27
N ALA A 127 -9.56 -9.27 14.03
CA ALA A 127 -10.97 -9.40 14.38
C ALA A 127 -11.19 -9.36 15.91
N GLU A 128 -10.37 -10.07 16.67
CA GLU A 128 -10.48 -10.16 18.14
C GLU A 128 -10.14 -8.85 18.88
N ASN A 129 -9.34 -7.97 18.26
CA ASN A 129 -8.92 -6.70 18.87
C ASN A 129 -9.54 -5.48 18.16
N LEU A 130 -10.57 -5.68 17.34
CA LEU A 130 -11.14 -4.63 16.52
C LEU A 130 -11.75 -3.52 17.38
N ASP A 131 -12.49 -3.89 18.42
CA ASP A 131 -13.05 -3.00 19.44
C ASP A 131 -12.01 -2.05 20.05
N ARG A 132 -10.91 -2.62 20.56
CA ARG A 132 -9.80 -1.88 21.17
C ARG A 132 -9.08 -1.02 20.15
N THR A 133 -8.89 -1.54 18.93
CA THR A 133 -8.23 -0.81 17.84
C THR A 133 -9.04 0.41 17.45
N LEU A 134 -10.35 0.27 17.26
CA LEU A 134 -11.25 1.37 16.92
C LEU A 134 -11.33 2.42 18.04
N ALA A 135 -11.41 2.00 19.30
CA ALA A 135 -11.43 2.93 20.45
C ALA A 135 -10.13 3.74 20.55
N ILE A 136 -8.97 3.09 20.42
CA ILE A 136 -7.67 3.77 20.42
C ILE A 136 -7.54 4.70 19.21
N ARG A 137 -8.00 4.25 18.03
CA ARG A 137 -7.99 5.05 16.80
C ARG A 137 -8.81 6.33 16.99
N TYR A 138 -10.01 6.24 17.54
CA TYR A 138 -10.86 7.40 17.85
C TYR A 138 -10.17 8.40 18.80
N ILE A 139 -9.68 7.93 19.95
CA ILE A 139 -9.01 8.77 20.95
C ILE A 139 -7.83 9.52 20.33
N LYS A 140 -6.98 8.79 19.57
CA LYS A 140 -5.84 9.39 18.87
C LYS A 140 -6.26 10.39 17.81
N THR A 141 -7.32 10.11 17.07
CA THR A 141 -7.83 11.04 16.05
C THR A 141 -8.30 12.35 16.69
N VAL A 142 -9.09 12.31 17.77
CA VAL A 142 -9.55 13.50 18.49
C VAL A 142 -8.38 14.32 19.04
N GLN A 143 -7.39 13.66 19.64
CA GLN A 143 -6.16 14.31 20.11
C GLN A 143 -5.43 15.01 18.96
N ARG A 144 -5.23 14.31 17.85
CA ARG A 144 -4.55 14.85 16.66
C ARG A 144 -5.32 15.98 15.98
N ILE A 145 -6.66 15.98 16.01
CA ILE A 145 -7.48 17.10 15.54
C ILE A 145 -7.16 18.35 16.38
N THR A 146 -7.11 18.18 17.70
CA THR A 146 -6.81 19.29 18.62
C THR A 146 -5.41 19.85 18.37
N GLU A 147 -4.41 18.98 18.22
CA GLU A 147 -3.02 19.35 17.91
C GLU A 147 -2.92 20.04 16.54
N ALA A 148 -3.50 19.46 15.49
CA ALA A 148 -3.47 20.02 14.14
C ALA A 148 -4.20 21.36 14.04
N THR A 149 -5.26 21.57 14.83
CA THR A 149 -5.96 22.86 14.92
C THR A 149 -5.05 23.93 15.53
N LYS A 150 -4.41 23.63 16.67
CA LYS A 150 -3.46 24.54 17.32
C LYS A 150 -2.25 24.85 16.43
N ASP A 151 -1.73 23.84 15.74
CA ASP A 151 -0.64 23.99 14.78
C ASP A 151 -1.01 24.95 13.64
N LEU A 152 -2.23 24.82 13.10
CA LEU A 152 -2.71 25.69 12.03
C LEU A 152 -2.92 27.11 12.55
N GLU A 153 -3.54 27.28 13.71
CA GLU A 153 -3.72 28.60 14.36
C GLU A 153 -2.37 29.30 14.59
N LYS A 154 -1.40 28.58 15.13
CA LYS A 154 -0.03 29.08 15.33
C LYS A 154 0.60 29.52 14.00
N LEU A 155 0.52 28.68 12.97
CA LEU A 155 1.08 29.00 11.65
C LEU A 155 0.40 30.23 11.03
N THR A 156 -0.92 30.34 11.15
CA THR A 156 -1.66 31.51 10.65
C THR A 156 -1.31 32.79 11.41
N ALA A 157 -1.07 32.71 12.72
CA ALA A 157 -0.62 33.83 13.53
C ALA A 157 0.81 34.26 13.17
N GLU A 158 1.74 33.30 13.01
CA GLU A 158 3.13 33.56 12.60
C GLU A 158 3.20 34.24 11.22
N LEU A 159 2.33 33.83 10.29
CA LEU A 159 2.24 34.42 8.96
C LEU A 159 1.36 35.68 8.90
N SER A 160 0.70 36.04 10.01
CA SER A 160 -0.25 37.16 10.09
C SER A 160 -1.33 37.11 9.00
N ILE A 161 -1.82 35.91 8.67
CA ILE A 161 -2.83 35.67 7.64
C ILE A 161 -4.20 35.42 8.24
N GLN A 162 -5.22 35.98 7.61
CA GLN A 162 -6.63 35.75 7.96
C GLN A 162 -7.18 34.49 7.27
N GLN A 163 -8.35 34.03 7.73
CA GLN A 163 -8.96 32.78 7.29
C GLN A 163 -9.36 32.77 5.80
N ASP A 164 -9.72 33.91 5.25
CA ASP A 164 -9.99 34.12 3.82
C ASP A 164 -8.73 33.91 2.97
N ILE A 165 -7.59 34.42 3.42
CA ILE A 165 -6.28 34.21 2.77
C ILE A 165 -5.88 32.74 2.81
N VAL A 166 -6.16 32.03 3.90
CA VAL A 166 -5.93 30.57 3.98
C VAL A 166 -6.74 29.84 2.91
N GLN A 167 -8.02 30.18 2.72
CA GLN A 167 -8.86 29.58 1.69
C GLN A 167 -8.37 29.92 0.27
N GLN A 168 -7.92 31.16 0.05
CA GLN A 168 -7.33 31.56 -1.21
C GLN A 168 -6.06 30.76 -1.51
N TRP A 169 -5.16 30.61 -0.54
CA TRP A 169 -3.92 29.86 -0.70
C TRP A 169 -4.16 28.38 -0.98
N VAL A 170 -5.18 27.79 -0.35
CA VAL A 170 -5.61 26.41 -0.65
C VAL A 170 -6.07 26.31 -2.11
N SER A 171 -6.87 27.27 -2.58
CA SER A 171 -7.36 27.32 -3.96
C SER A 171 -6.22 27.50 -4.96
N ASP A 172 -5.26 28.38 -4.66
CA ASP A 172 -4.08 28.61 -5.50
C ASP A 172 -3.24 27.33 -5.67
N VAL A 173 -3.01 26.59 -4.57
CA VAL A 173 -2.26 25.32 -4.61
C VAL A 173 -3.02 24.24 -5.39
N GLN A 174 -4.35 24.19 -5.27
CA GLN A 174 -5.16 23.26 -6.06
C GLN A 174 -5.11 23.59 -7.57
N GLN A 175 -5.24 24.87 -7.93
CA GLN A 175 -5.18 25.30 -9.33
C GLN A 175 -3.80 25.06 -9.95
N TRP A 176 -2.73 25.20 -9.17
CA TRP A 176 -1.36 24.92 -9.60
C TRP A 176 -1.19 23.48 -10.12
N THR A 177 -1.89 22.50 -9.54
CA THR A 177 -1.87 21.11 -10.01
C THR A 177 -2.60 20.87 -11.34
N SER A 178 -3.50 21.78 -11.71
CA SER A 178 -4.34 21.68 -12.91
C SER A 178 -3.66 22.24 -14.16
N GLY A 179 -2.59 23.02 -13.99
CA GLY A 179 -1.79 23.54 -15.10
C GLY A 179 -0.96 22.44 -15.78
N ALA A 180 -0.88 22.49 -17.12
CA ALA A 180 0.02 21.63 -17.87
C ALA A 180 1.47 22.00 -17.53
N THR A 181 2.18 21.13 -16.81
CA THR A 181 3.60 21.33 -16.52
C THR A 181 4.40 21.13 -17.80
N THR A 182 4.73 22.23 -18.49
CA THR A 182 5.58 22.21 -19.68
C THR A 182 7.03 22.13 -19.22
N GLN A 183 7.41 20.96 -18.70
CA GLN A 183 8.75 20.73 -18.20
C GLN A 183 9.69 20.49 -19.37
N ASN A 184 10.77 21.27 -19.45
CA ASN A 184 11.79 21.15 -20.48
C ASN A 184 12.57 19.82 -20.30
N ASP A 185 13.01 19.20 -21.39
CA ASP A 185 13.80 17.96 -21.35
C ASP A 185 15.10 18.11 -20.56
N LEU A 186 15.68 19.32 -20.53
CA LEU A 186 16.84 19.62 -19.68
C LEU A 186 16.49 19.53 -18.19
N GLN A 187 15.34 20.10 -17.77
CA GLN A 187 14.87 20.06 -16.38
C GLN A 187 14.62 18.61 -15.92
N ARG A 188 13.99 17.80 -16.79
CA ARG A 188 13.78 16.36 -16.55
C ARG A 188 15.10 15.60 -16.38
N THR A 189 16.10 15.96 -17.18
CA THR A 189 17.43 15.36 -17.11
C THR A 189 18.12 15.69 -15.79
N ILE A 190 18.05 16.95 -15.35
CA ILE A 190 18.60 17.41 -14.07
C ILE A 190 17.95 16.66 -12.90
N GLU A 191 16.62 16.59 -12.86
CA GLU A 191 15.86 15.86 -11.85
C GLU A 191 16.22 14.36 -11.81
N GLY A 192 16.28 13.73 -12.99
CA GLY A 192 16.63 12.32 -13.13
C GLY A 192 18.04 12.02 -12.61
N LEU A 193 19.01 12.89 -12.91
CA LEU A 193 20.38 12.77 -12.41
C LEU A 193 20.45 12.99 -10.89
N TYR A 194 19.77 14.01 -10.37
CA TYR A 194 19.68 14.28 -8.93
C TYR A 194 19.14 13.06 -8.15
N LEU A 195 17.98 12.54 -8.54
CA LEU A 195 17.35 11.39 -7.90
C LEU A 195 18.21 10.12 -8.04
N GLY A 196 18.79 9.90 -9.22
CA GLY A 196 19.68 8.78 -9.48
C GLY A 196 20.91 8.79 -8.56
N ILE A 197 21.54 9.94 -8.36
CA ILE A 197 22.69 10.10 -7.47
C ILE A 197 22.29 9.84 -6.02
N LYS A 198 21.19 10.44 -5.53
CA LYS A 198 20.69 10.21 -4.16
C LYS A 198 20.40 8.74 -3.92
N GLN A 199 19.71 8.06 -4.84
CA GLN A 199 19.38 6.64 -4.73
C GLN A 199 20.66 5.76 -4.68
N ARG A 200 21.66 6.06 -5.51
CA ARG A 200 22.94 5.31 -5.51
C ARG A 200 23.76 5.59 -4.25
N LYS A 201 23.76 6.83 -3.76
CA LYS A 201 24.40 7.20 -2.49
C LYS A 201 23.76 6.42 -1.35
N PHE A 202 22.43 6.34 -1.31
CA PHE A 202 21.70 5.53 -0.34
C PHE A 202 22.09 4.04 -0.41
N GLN A 203 22.13 3.45 -1.61
CA GLN A 203 22.56 2.06 -1.81
C GLN A 203 24.01 1.81 -1.36
N LEU A 204 24.91 2.78 -1.57
CA LEU A 204 26.33 2.68 -1.21
C LEU A 204 26.55 2.53 0.30
N TYR A 205 25.70 3.13 1.12
CA TYR A 205 25.80 3.11 2.59
C TYR A 205 24.95 2.03 3.25
N ARG A 206 23.85 1.60 2.63
CA ARG A 206 22.91 0.65 3.23
C ARG A 206 23.15 -0.82 2.83
N GLN A 207 23.74 -1.08 1.66
CA GLN A 207 24.03 -2.45 1.24
C GLN A 207 25.43 -2.89 1.72
N SER A 208 25.51 -4.03 2.40
CA SER A 208 26.76 -4.78 2.68
C SER A 208 27.29 -5.45 1.41
N GLY A 209 27.51 -4.66 0.36
CA GLY A 209 28.09 -5.13 -0.90
C GLY A 209 29.62 -5.22 -0.82
N GLY A 210 30.21 -6.19 -1.53
CA GLY A 210 31.67 -6.31 -1.64
C GLY A 210 32.32 -5.05 -2.23
N ASN A 211 33.61 -4.84 -1.91
CA ASN A 211 34.37 -3.64 -2.30
C ASN A 211 34.29 -3.32 -3.81
N LYS A 212 34.27 -4.35 -4.67
CA LYS A 212 34.11 -4.19 -6.13
C LYS A 212 32.80 -3.49 -6.51
N ARG A 213 31.68 -3.89 -5.90
CA ARG A 213 30.36 -3.29 -6.16
C ARG A 213 30.28 -1.87 -5.61
N ARG A 214 30.85 -1.61 -4.44
CA ARG A 214 30.94 -0.26 -3.86
C ARG A 214 31.78 0.67 -4.73
N HIS A 215 32.89 0.18 -5.28
CA HIS A 215 33.73 0.93 -6.22
C HIS A 215 32.97 1.27 -7.51
N GLN A 216 32.25 0.31 -8.10
CA GLN A 216 31.41 0.55 -9.27
C GLN A 216 30.32 1.62 -9.02
N LEU A 217 29.66 1.56 -7.85
CA LEU A 217 28.69 2.58 -7.44
C LEU A 217 29.31 3.96 -7.31
N ARG A 218 30.48 4.08 -6.65
CA ARG A 218 31.21 5.36 -6.55
C ARG A 218 31.60 5.92 -7.92
N LYS A 219 32.09 5.06 -8.83
CA LYS A 219 32.42 5.47 -10.21
C LYS A 219 31.20 6.01 -10.94
N LYS A 220 30.06 5.34 -10.82
CA LYS A 220 28.79 5.78 -11.44
C LYS A 220 28.28 7.09 -10.85
N ILE A 221 28.32 7.24 -9.53
CA ILE A 221 27.97 8.50 -8.84
C ILE A 221 28.85 9.64 -9.35
N ALA A 222 30.17 9.45 -9.48
CA ALA A 222 31.07 10.48 -9.97
C ALA A 222 30.76 10.88 -11.42
N LEU A 223 30.43 9.92 -12.29
CA LEU A 223 30.02 10.20 -13.67
C LEU A 223 28.73 10.99 -13.75
N GLU A 224 27.70 10.56 -13.02
CA GLU A 224 26.39 11.24 -13.00
C GLU A 224 26.49 12.63 -12.38
N LYS A 225 27.35 12.82 -11.38
CA LYS A 225 27.58 14.12 -10.75
C LYS A 225 28.24 15.12 -11.72
N LYS A 226 29.16 14.66 -12.57
CA LYS A 226 29.72 15.47 -13.67
C LYS A 226 28.65 15.81 -14.71
N ALA A 227 27.83 14.84 -15.10
CA ALA A 227 26.71 15.09 -16.01
C ALA A 227 25.69 16.08 -15.42
N LEU A 228 25.42 16.00 -14.11
CA LEU A 228 24.55 16.94 -13.41
C LEU A 228 25.14 18.35 -13.39
N GLU A 229 26.45 18.47 -13.19
CA GLU A 229 27.17 19.75 -13.23
C GLU A 229 27.04 20.42 -14.61
N VAL A 230 27.23 19.66 -15.69
CA VAL A 230 27.03 20.16 -17.07
C VAL A 230 25.60 20.61 -17.27
N ALA A 231 24.61 19.78 -16.94
CA ALA A 231 23.21 20.11 -17.12
C ALA A 231 22.76 21.34 -16.30
N ILE A 232 23.27 21.51 -15.07
CA ILE A 232 23.03 22.69 -14.24
C ILE A 232 23.62 23.94 -14.89
N ASN A 233 24.85 23.87 -15.42
CA ASN A 233 25.48 25.01 -16.10
C ASN A 233 24.70 25.40 -17.36
N ASP A 234 24.29 24.41 -18.17
CA ASP A 234 23.47 24.66 -19.36
C ASP A 234 22.13 25.31 -19.00
N HIS A 235 21.52 24.91 -17.89
CA HIS A 235 20.31 25.55 -17.38
C HIS A 235 20.56 26.98 -16.88
N ASN A 236 21.62 27.17 -16.09
CA ASN A 236 21.96 28.47 -15.50
C ASN A 236 22.38 29.51 -16.55
N THR A 237 22.84 29.10 -17.74
CA THR A 237 23.14 30.03 -18.84
C THR A 237 21.88 30.54 -19.55
N THR A 238 20.78 29.80 -19.49
CA THR A 238 19.53 30.13 -20.18
C THR A 238 18.50 30.83 -19.29
N VAL A 239 18.73 30.89 -17.98
CA VAL A 239 17.78 31.43 -16.99
C VAL A 239 18.36 32.64 -16.26
N GLY A 240 17.51 33.60 -15.89
CA GLY A 240 17.90 34.76 -15.08
C GLY A 240 18.32 34.40 -13.64
N GLU A 241 18.88 35.35 -12.89
CA GLU A 241 19.43 35.14 -11.53
C GLU A 241 18.50 34.39 -10.57
N VAL A 242 17.18 34.64 -10.65
CA VAL A 242 16.18 34.04 -9.75
C VAL A 242 15.97 32.53 -9.99
N GLY A 243 16.31 32.02 -11.17
CA GLY A 243 16.13 30.60 -11.52
C GLY A 243 17.44 29.81 -11.57
N LYS A 244 18.57 30.39 -11.15
CA LYS A 244 19.85 29.68 -11.12
C LYS A 244 19.85 28.61 -10.04
N LEU A 245 20.31 27.42 -10.41
CA LEU A 245 20.50 26.30 -9.51
C LEU A 245 21.86 26.37 -8.81
N PRO A 246 21.94 25.92 -7.55
CA PRO A 246 23.19 25.81 -6.82
C PRO A 246 24.07 24.68 -7.40
N PRO A 247 25.38 24.68 -7.12
CA PRO A 247 26.28 23.64 -7.58
C PRO A 247 25.86 22.26 -7.04
N PRO A 248 26.20 21.14 -7.74
CA PRO A 248 25.74 19.80 -7.38
C PRO A 248 25.98 19.38 -5.93
N ASN A 249 27.05 19.88 -5.29
CA ASN A 249 27.37 19.56 -3.90
C ASN A 249 26.32 20.07 -2.91
N GLU A 250 25.90 21.33 -3.08
CA GLU A 250 24.90 21.99 -2.25
C GLU A 250 23.52 21.44 -2.55
N LEU A 251 23.19 21.27 -3.84
CA LEU A 251 21.94 20.67 -4.28
C LEU A 251 21.72 19.27 -3.66
N LEU A 252 22.75 18.42 -3.71
CA LEU A 252 22.68 17.05 -3.16
C LEU A 252 22.74 16.99 -1.62
N ALA A 253 23.08 18.09 -0.94
CA ALA A 253 23.07 18.19 0.51
C ALA A 253 21.65 18.40 1.06
N VAL A 254 20.81 19.12 0.32
CA VAL A 254 19.40 19.32 0.68
C VAL A 254 18.62 18.03 0.45
N ASP A 255 17.82 17.63 1.44
CA ASP A 255 16.85 16.55 1.30
C ASP A 255 15.54 17.12 0.76
N ASN A 256 15.02 16.52 -0.32
CA ASN A 256 13.81 16.95 -1.03
C ASN A 256 13.88 18.42 -1.52
N TYR A 257 14.86 18.70 -2.39
CA TYR A 257 15.05 20.03 -2.99
C TYR A 257 13.81 20.48 -3.79
N SER A 258 13.39 21.72 -3.56
CA SER A 258 12.28 22.36 -4.29
C SER A 258 12.82 22.99 -5.57
N TRP A 259 12.29 22.56 -6.73
CA TRP A 259 12.78 23.05 -8.01
C TRP A 259 12.20 24.43 -8.36
N PRO A 260 13.01 25.39 -8.86
CA PRO A 260 12.53 26.73 -9.23
C PRO A 260 11.43 26.73 -10.32
N TRP A 261 11.42 25.72 -11.19
CA TRP A 261 10.39 25.54 -12.22
C TRP A 261 9.18 24.74 -11.73
N GLU A 262 9.26 24.13 -10.55
CA GLU A 262 8.08 23.65 -9.87
C GLU A 262 7.44 24.83 -9.15
N CYS A 263 8.19 25.52 -8.28
CA CYS A 263 7.69 26.54 -7.36
C CYS A 263 7.88 27.97 -7.86
N HIS A 264 6.78 28.62 -8.23
CA HIS A 264 6.79 30.04 -8.58
C HIS A 264 6.37 30.91 -7.39
N GLY A 265 7.15 31.93 -7.04
CA GLY A 265 6.79 32.88 -5.99
C GLY A 265 6.65 32.25 -4.60
N ASP A 266 5.58 32.57 -3.87
CA ASP A 266 5.38 32.15 -2.47
C ASP A 266 4.74 30.76 -2.29
N MET A 267 4.82 29.90 -3.32
CA MET A 267 4.10 28.63 -3.36
C MET A 267 4.58 27.62 -2.31
N GLU A 268 5.82 27.72 -1.84
CA GLU A 268 6.30 26.92 -0.71
C GLU A 268 5.53 27.23 0.57
N ARG A 269 5.32 28.52 0.89
CA ARG A 269 4.53 28.93 2.06
C ARG A 269 3.07 28.55 1.90
N LYS A 270 2.49 28.76 0.72
CA LYS A 270 1.12 28.34 0.42
C LYS A 270 0.94 26.84 0.55
N LYS A 271 1.90 26.04 0.07
CA LYS A 271 1.90 24.58 0.21
C LYS A 271 1.97 24.15 1.67
N ASN A 272 2.80 24.80 2.50
CA ASN A 272 2.89 24.47 3.92
C ASN A 272 1.54 24.66 4.63
N VAL A 273 0.88 25.81 4.39
CA VAL A 273 -0.47 26.06 4.92
C VAL A 273 -1.47 25.04 4.35
N PHE A 274 -1.43 24.78 3.05
CA PHE A 274 -2.27 23.78 2.40
C PHE A 274 -2.11 22.38 3.03
N ASP A 275 -0.88 21.89 3.21
CA ASP A 275 -0.59 20.59 3.80
C ASP A 275 -1.20 20.46 5.21
N LYS A 276 -1.16 21.54 6.01
CA LYS A 276 -1.77 21.60 7.35
C LYS A 276 -3.30 21.61 7.29
N VAL A 277 -3.89 22.39 6.39
CA VAL A 277 -5.35 22.41 6.18
C VAL A 277 -5.86 21.04 5.71
N MET A 278 -5.18 20.42 4.74
CA MET A 278 -5.54 19.09 4.25
C MET A 278 -5.42 18.03 5.36
N LEU A 279 -4.36 18.08 6.16
CA LEU A 279 -4.21 17.18 7.32
C LEU A 279 -5.37 17.32 8.30
N LEU A 280 -5.75 18.55 8.66
CA LEU A 280 -6.86 18.80 9.58
C LEU A 280 -8.19 18.33 9.00
N ALA A 281 -8.46 18.59 7.72
CA ALA A 281 -9.66 18.13 7.03
C ALA A 281 -9.75 16.59 7.03
N ARG A 282 -8.65 15.90 6.69
CA ARG A 282 -8.58 14.43 6.71
C ARG A 282 -8.74 13.83 8.10
N LEU A 283 -8.22 14.49 9.14
CA LEU A 283 -8.43 14.07 10.53
C LEU A 283 -9.90 14.22 10.96
N LYS A 284 -10.59 15.29 10.54
CA LYS A 284 -12.03 15.47 10.80
C LYS A 284 -12.88 14.42 10.06
N GLU A 285 -12.53 14.08 8.83
CA GLU A 285 -13.18 12.97 8.11
C GLU A 285 -12.97 11.63 8.80
N GLU A 286 -11.73 11.39 9.24
CA GLU A 286 -11.35 10.18 9.96
C GLU A 286 -12.19 9.99 11.24
N GLU A 287 -12.47 11.05 11.98
CA GLU A 287 -13.34 10.97 13.16
C GLU A 287 -14.71 10.39 12.80
N VAL A 288 -15.33 10.90 11.74
CA VAL A 288 -16.64 10.43 11.26
C VAL A 288 -16.57 8.98 10.76
N ILE A 289 -15.49 8.61 10.07
CA ILE A 289 -15.25 7.25 9.59
C ILE A 289 -15.16 6.28 10.77
N VAL A 290 -14.34 6.60 11.77
CA VAL A 290 -14.13 5.73 12.94
C VAL A 290 -15.42 5.57 13.73
N VAL A 291 -16.21 6.64 13.92
CA VAL A 291 -17.52 6.54 14.61
C VAL A 291 -18.47 5.61 13.85
N ARG A 292 -18.47 5.68 12.51
CA ARG A 292 -19.27 4.79 11.66
C ARG A 292 -18.82 3.33 11.79
N GLU A 293 -17.51 3.08 11.74
CA GLU A 293 -16.92 1.74 11.90
C GLU A 293 -17.24 1.15 13.29
N VAL A 294 -17.14 1.96 14.36
CA VAL A 294 -17.53 1.56 15.72
C VAL A 294 -18.99 1.14 15.76
N LYS A 295 -19.90 1.94 15.19
CA LYS A 295 -21.33 1.61 15.13
C LYS A 295 -21.57 0.29 14.40
N GLN A 296 -20.98 0.10 13.23
CA GLN A 296 -21.09 -1.14 12.45
C GLN A 296 -20.56 -2.34 13.23
N HIS A 297 -19.42 -2.18 13.91
CA HIS A 297 -18.86 -3.25 14.73
C HIS A 297 -19.77 -3.59 15.92
N MET A 298 -20.37 -2.59 16.58
CA MET A 298 -21.34 -2.82 17.66
C MET A 298 -22.59 -3.56 17.17
N GLU A 299 -23.09 -3.23 15.98
CA GLU A 299 -24.23 -3.92 15.36
C GLU A 299 -23.91 -5.38 15.06
N TYR A 300 -22.72 -5.65 14.50
CA TYR A 300 -22.20 -7.00 14.30
C TYR A 300 -22.07 -7.78 15.61
N MET A 301 -21.49 -7.18 16.66
CA MET A 301 -21.37 -7.84 17.96
C MET A 301 -22.74 -8.16 18.57
N ARG A 302 -23.74 -7.28 18.35
CA ARG A 302 -25.12 -7.52 18.79
C ARG A 302 -25.76 -8.69 18.03
N SER A 303 -25.54 -8.82 16.72
CA SER A 303 -26.07 -9.94 15.95
C SER A 303 -25.44 -11.26 16.39
N VAL A 304 -24.12 -11.29 16.62
CA VAL A 304 -23.42 -12.47 17.14
C VAL A 304 -23.95 -12.86 18.52
N ALA A 305 -24.14 -11.90 19.42
CA ALA A 305 -24.73 -12.18 20.74
C ALA A 305 -26.16 -12.75 20.64
N GLY A 306 -26.96 -12.26 19.69
CA GLY A 306 -28.28 -12.81 19.39
C GLY A 306 -28.22 -14.27 18.92
N LEU A 307 -27.32 -14.59 17.99
CA LEU A 307 -27.10 -15.95 17.51
C LEU A 307 -26.65 -16.90 18.63
N ILE A 308 -25.78 -16.43 19.54
CA ILE A 308 -25.34 -17.25 20.69
C ILE A 308 -26.51 -17.55 21.62
N LYS A 309 -27.39 -16.57 21.87
CA LYS A 309 -28.58 -16.78 22.71
C LYS A 309 -29.53 -17.80 22.08
N GLU A 310 -29.78 -17.70 20.78
CA GLU A 310 -30.61 -18.65 20.04
C GLU A 310 -30.02 -20.07 20.10
N LEU A 311 -28.73 -20.21 19.84
CA LEU A 311 -28.05 -21.51 19.92
C LEU A 311 -28.11 -22.09 21.34
N THR A 312 -27.96 -21.23 22.36
CA THR A 312 -28.07 -21.65 23.76
C THR A 312 -29.47 -22.14 24.06
N PHE A 313 -30.51 -21.45 23.58
CA PHE A 313 -31.91 -21.86 23.73
C PHE A 313 -32.16 -23.23 23.08
N GLN A 314 -31.72 -23.44 21.84
CA GLN A 314 -31.84 -24.73 21.14
C GLN A 314 -31.12 -25.86 21.89
N LEU A 315 -29.91 -25.62 22.39
CA LEU A 315 -29.18 -26.60 23.19
C LEU A 315 -29.90 -26.95 24.50
N THR A 316 -30.57 -25.98 25.14
CA THR A 316 -31.36 -26.22 26.35
C THR A 316 -32.67 -26.96 26.08
N GLU A 317 -33.33 -26.70 24.94
CA GLU A 317 -34.52 -27.46 24.53
C GLU A 317 -34.15 -28.91 24.19
N ASP A 318 -33.05 -29.14 23.48
CA ASP A 318 -32.55 -30.47 23.15
C ASP A 318 -32.14 -31.29 24.39
N THR A 319 -31.66 -30.63 25.45
CA THR A 319 -31.32 -31.30 26.71
C THR A 319 -32.54 -31.56 27.59
N ASN A 320 -33.51 -30.65 27.62
CA ASN A 320 -34.78 -30.86 28.32
C ASN A 320 -35.66 -31.92 27.64
N GLY A 321 -35.70 -31.96 26.30
CA GLY A 321 -36.41 -32.98 25.52
C GLY A 321 -35.85 -34.40 25.71
N LYS A 322 -34.57 -34.56 26.02
CA LYS A 322 -33.94 -35.85 26.34
C LYS A 322 -34.17 -36.32 27.78
N CYS A 323 -34.61 -35.44 28.69
CA CYS A 323 -34.84 -35.79 30.10
C CYS A 323 -36.23 -36.43 30.32
N PHE A 324 -37.21 -36.15 29.46
CA PHE A 324 -38.59 -36.65 29.63
C PHE A 324 -38.88 -38.02 29.02
N THR A 325 -37.92 -38.68 28.34
CA THR A 325 -38.13 -39.99 27.70
C THR A 325 -37.57 -41.19 28.49
N LYS A 326 -37.51 -41.11 29.82
CA LYS A 326 -37.19 -42.28 30.67
C LYS A 326 -38.21 -42.45 31.80
N GLN A 327 -39.42 -42.87 31.46
CA GLN A 327 -40.29 -43.63 32.38
C GLN A 327 -41.42 -44.31 31.61
N GLN A 328 -41.20 -45.55 31.15
CA GLN A 328 -42.15 -46.67 31.31
C GLN A 328 -41.51 -47.99 30.81
N PRO A 329 -41.65 -49.11 31.57
CA PRO A 329 -41.17 -50.42 31.16
C PRO A 329 -42.32 -51.29 30.65
N THR A 330 -42.33 -51.68 29.38
CA THR A 330 -43.19 -52.78 28.90
C THR A 330 -42.57 -53.53 27.72
N THR A 331 -42.15 -54.76 28.02
CA THR A 331 -42.36 -56.01 27.25
C THR A 331 -42.07 -56.02 25.74
N SER A 332 -41.02 -56.76 25.40
CA SER A 332 -40.64 -57.24 24.07
C SER A 332 -41.63 -58.26 23.45
N PRO A 333 -41.82 -58.21 22.12
CA PRO A 333 -41.96 -59.41 21.30
C PRO A 333 -41.04 -59.38 20.04
N PRO A 334 -40.92 -60.48 19.27
CA PRO A 334 -39.65 -60.98 18.74
C PRO A 334 -39.24 -60.47 17.36
N MET A 335 -37.96 -60.72 17.06
CA MET A 335 -37.24 -60.43 15.81
C MET A 335 -37.92 -60.99 14.55
N GLN A 336 -37.96 -60.17 13.50
CA GLN A 336 -38.01 -60.59 12.10
C GLN A 336 -37.02 -59.77 11.24
N PRO A 337 -36.59 -60.30 10.08
CA PRO A 337 -35.30 -59.97 9.50
C PRO A 337 -35.28 -58.69 8.65
N THR A 338 -34.12 -58.06 8.70
CA THR A 338 -33.53 -57.03 7.85
C THR A 338 -34.10 -56.88 6.43
N THR A 339 -34.59 -55.68 6.12
CA THR A 339 -34.48 -55.08 4.78
C THR A 339 -34.00 -53.63 4.92
N SER A 340 -32.93 -53.31 4.19
CA SER A 340 -32.22 -52.03 4.23
C SER A 340 -33.02 -50.92 3.52
N PRO A 341 -33.21 -49.73 4.10
CA PRO A 341 -33.66 -48.56 3.35
C PRO A 341 -32.49 -47.82 2.68
N PRO A 342 -32.71 -47.16 1.54
CA PRO A 342 -31.66 -46.50 0.78
C PRO A 342 -31.18 -45.22 1.48
N MET A 343 -29.89 -44.90 1.28
CA MET A 343 -29.25 -43.68 1.76
C MET A 343 -30.01 -42.42 1.29
N GLN A 344 -30.39 -41.56 2.24
CA GLN A 344 -30.72 -40.17 1.93
C GLN A 344 -29.43 -39.35 1.68
N PRO A 345 -29.50 -38.33 0.81
CA PRO A 345 -28.33 -37.60 0.34
C PRO A 345 -27.76 -36.67 1.40
N THR A 346 -26.44 -36.75 1.57
CA THR A 346 -25.60 -35.83 2.33
C THR A 346 -25.80 -34.39 1.84
N ILE A 347 -26.25 -33.51 2.73
CA ILE A 347 -26.23 -32.05 2.55
C ILE A 347 -24.75 -31.63 2.47
N GLN A 348 -24.28 -31.26 1.28
CA GLN A 348 -22.96 -30.64 1.11
C GLN A 348 -22.99 -29.22 1.65
N LEU A 349 -22.22 -28.98 2.71
CA LEU A 349 -21.74 -27.66 3.07
C LEU A 349 -20.83 -27.17 1.93
N ASN A 350 -21.27 -26.10 1.24
CA ASN A 350 -20.52 -25.42 0.20
C ASN A 350 -19.10 -25.08 0.68
N THR A 351 -18.12 -25.81 0.14
CA THR A 351 -16.71 -25.47 0.17
C THR A 351 -16.44 -24.40 -0.90
N SER A 352 -15.64 -23.40 -0.52
CA SER A 352 -15.13 -22.35 -1.40
C SER A 352 -14.51 -22.90 -2.69
N PRO A 353 -14.63 -22.21 -3.83
CA PRO A 353 -14.17 -22.74 -5.12
C PRO A 353 -12.65 -22.94 -5.15
N SER A 354 -12.29 -24.13 -5.62
CA SER A 354 -10.93 -24.64 -5.75
C SER A 354 -10.10 -23.84 -6.76
N ILE A 355 -8.86 -23.55 -6.39
CA ILE A 355 -7.82 -22.98 -7.26
C ILE A 355 -7.51 -24.00 -8.38
N PRO A 356 -7.52 -23.63 -9.67
CA PRO A 356 -7.10 -24.53 -10.74
C PRO A 356 -5.59 -24.77 -10.69
N THR A 357 -5.19 -26.04 -10.53
CA THR A 357 -3.83 -26.52 -10.73
C THR A 357 -3.47 -26.44 -12.21
N ILE A 358 -2.54 -25.56 -12.57
CA ILE A 358 -1.96 -25.51 -13.93
C ILE A 358 -1.00 -26.71 -14.08
N GLN A 359 -1.32 -27.62 -15.01
CA GLN A 359 -0.37 -28.60 -15.52
C GLN A 359 0.62 -27.90 -16.46
N PRO A 360 1.94 -28.16 -16.36
CA PRO A 360 2.89 -27.68 -17.34
C PRO A 360 2.86 -28.59 -18.59
N THR A 361 2.35 -28.07 -19.69
CA THR A 361 2.52 -28.67 -21.02
C THR A 361 3.72 -28.07 -21.74
N THR A 362 4.49 -28.95 -22.38
CA THR A 362 5.52 -28.75 -23.42
C THR A 362 6.95 -28.40 -22.96
N SER A 363 7.81 -29.40 -23.14
CA SER A 363 9.27 -29.36 -23.14
C SER A 363 9.83 -28.47 -24.26
N PRO A 364 10.93 -27.73 -24.05
CA PRO A 364 11.81 -27.30 -25.13
C PRO A 364 12.97 -28.30 -25.33
N PRO A 365 13.61 -28.30 -26.52
CA PRO A 365 14.53 -29.34 -26.95
C PRO A 365 15.93 -29.21 -26.32
N ASP A 366 16.65 -30.32 -26.37
CA ASP A 366 18.02 -30.54 -25.92
C ASP A 366 18.99 -29.39 -26.27
N ALA A 367 19.70 -28.89 -25.24
CA ALA A 367 20.91 -28.10 -25.41
C ALA A 367 22.06 -28.76 -24.64
N ALA A 368 22.95 -29.32 -25.46
CA ALA A 368 24.24 -29.93 -25.20
C ALA A 368 24.94 -29.63 -23.86
N HIS A 369 25.41 -30.72 -23.25
CA HIS A 369 26.46 -30.75 -22.25
C HIS A 369 27.69 -29.91 -22.62
N HIS A 370 27.98 -28.88 -21.82
CA HIS A 370 29.34 -28.41 -21.62
C HIS A 370 29.69 -28.51 -20.12
N GLN A 371 30.36 -29.61 -19.77
CA GLN A 371 31.11 -29.70 -18.52
C GLN A 371 32.26 -28.70 -18.59
N SER A 372 32.36 -27.80 -17.61
CA SER A 372 33.59 -27.08 -17.31
C SER A 372 34.26 -27.67 -16.07
N PRO A 373 35.60 -27.75 -16.01
CA PRO A 373 36.30 -28.62 -15.08
C PRO A 373 36.38 -28.04 -13.68
N ARG A 374 36.21 -28.93 -12.70
CA ARG A 374 36.47 -28.74 -11.28
C ARG A 374 37.97 -28.52 -11.06
N MET A 375 38.41 -27.30 -10.78
CA MET A 375 39.76 -27.07 -10.27
C MET A 375 39.84 -27.45 -8.78
N GLN A 376 40.72 -28.41 -8.50
CA GLN A 376 41.14 -28.81 -7.15
C GLN A 376 42.14 -27.78 -6.58
N PRO A 377 42.29 -27.74 -5.24
CA PRO A 377 43.10 -26.74 -4.55
C PRO A 377 44.58 -27.13 -4.55
N THR A 378 45.47 -26.19 -4.84
CA THR A 378 46.91 -26.32 -4.55
C THR A 378 47.23 -25.72 -3.18
N GLN A 379 47.91 -26.52 -2.36
CA GLN A 379 48.51 -26.13 -1.09
C GLN A 379 49.87 -25.45 -1.34
N SER A 380 50.15 -24.43 -0.51
CA SER A 380 51.44 -23.99 0.06
C SER A 380 52.71 -23.94 -0.80
N SER A 381 53.27 -22.73 -0.92
CA SER A 381 54.51 -22.30 -0.23
C SER A 381 54.50 -20.78 -0.06
#